data_AF-A0AAN8AFV2-F1
#
_entry.id   AF-A0AAN8AFV2-F1
#
_cell.length_a   1.000
_cell.length_b   1.000
_cell.length_c   1.000
_cell.angle_alpha   90.00
_cell.angle_beta   90.00
_cell.angle_gamma   90.00
#
_symmetry.space_group_name_H-M   'P 1'
#
loop_
_entity.id
_entity.type
_entity.pdbx_description
1 polymer ?
#
loop_
_entity_poly.entity_id
_entity_poly.type
_entity_poly.pdbx_seq_one_letter_code
_entity_poly.pdbx_strand_id
1 'polypeptide(L)'
;MDVLNSMLGDDSHLMAEPSVQIFEQPKQRGMRFRYKCEGRSAGSIPGEKSSDNNRTYPSLQILNYCGKGKVRVYLVTKNEPYRPHPHDLVGKDCKDGFYEAEFGPDRKVIAFQNLGIQCVRRREVKDAIVQRMTRGINPFTVPREQLLQTEEYDLNVVRLCIQVYLQDENGHYTRQLNPIVTNPIYDNRAPNTAELRICRVNRNSGSVKGGDEIFLLCDKVQKDDIEVRFFCSMAGRPKAPSPRPMFIAKSLSSSSLRPTITPPY
;
A
#
# COMPACT_ATOMS: atom_id res chain seq x y z
N MET A 1 -50.50 -20.09 -39.87
CA MET A 1 -49.37 -19.89 -40.81
C MET A 1 -48.72 -18.61 -40.39
N ASP A 2 -47.93 -18.78 -39.34
CA ASP A 2 -47.46 -17.75 -38.45
C ASP A 2 -46.26 -17.02 -39.06
N VAL A 3 -46.39 -15.71 -39.11
CA VAL A 3 -45.45 -14.72 -38.57
C VAL A 3 -44.08 -15.29 -38.20
N LEU A 4 -43.05 -15.02 -39.02
CA LEU A 4 -41.64 -14.98 -38.60
C LEU A 4 -40.77 -14.46 -39.76
N ASN A 5 -40.87 -13.15 -40.04
CA ASN A 5 -39.85 -12.47 -40.85
C ASN A 5 -39.76 -10.99 -40.50
N SER A 6 -39.39 -10.70 -39.25
CA SER A 6 -38.72 -9.45 -38.85
C SER A 6 -38.18 -9.69 -37.45
N MET A 7 -36.87 -9.53 -37.27
CA MET A 7 -36.11 -9.32 -36.01
C MET A 7 -34.70 -9.92 -36.18
N LEU A 8 -33.97 -9.45 -37.19
CA LEU A 8 -32.51 -9.40 -37.14
C LEU A 8 -32.13 -7.93 -37.01
N GLY A 9 -32.55 -7.35 -35.90
CA GLY A 9 -32.23 -5.99 -35.50
C GLY A 9 -31.54 -6.04 -34.15
N ASP A 10 -30.23 -5.85 -34.18
CA ASP A 10 -29.43 -5.27 -33.10
C ASP A 10 -29.53 -5.95 -31.72
N ASP A 11 -28.95 -7.14 -31.60
CA ASP A 11 -28.60 -7.72 -30.30
C ASP A 11 -27.15 -7.36 -29.94
N SER A 12 -26.82 -6.06 -29.99
CA SER A 12 -25.64 -5.48 -29.32
C SER A 12 -25.88 -5.46 -27.81
N HIS A 13 -26.01 -6.66 -27.24
CA HIS A 13 -26.29 -6.90 -25.83
C HIS A 13 -25.15 -6.32 -24.96
N LEU A 14 -25.35 -5.07 -24.50
CA LEU A 14 -24.89 -4.50 -23.22
C LEU A 14 -23.55 -5.03 -22.70
N MET A 15 -22.47 -4.97 -23.50
CA MET A 15 -21.15 -5.22 -22.95
C MET A 15 -20.77 -4.01 -22.09
N ALA A 16 -20.91 -4.18 -20.77
CA ALA A 16 -20.51 -3.21 -19.78
C ALA A 16 -19.12 -2.65 -20.10
N GLU A 17 -18.90 -1.35 -19.89
CA GLU A 17 -17.65 -0.74 -20.27
C GLU A 17 -16.45 -1.43 -19.57
N PRO A 18 -15.33 -1.63 -20.30
CA PRO A 18 -14.07 -2.04 -19.73
C PRO A 18 -13.70 -1.21 -18.52
N SER A 19 -13.42 -1.89 -17.41
CA SER A 19 -13.07 -1.25 -16.16
C SER A 19 -12.01 -2.08 -15.44
N VAL A 20 -11.46 -1.50 -14.39
CA VAL A 20 -10.43 -2.13 -13.59
C VAL A 20 -10.83 -2.08 -12.12
N GLN A 21 -10.40 -3.07 -11.35
CA GLN A 21 -10.54 -3.07 -9.90
C GLN A 21 -9.31 -3.68 -9.25
N ILE A 22 -9.06 -3.30 -7.99
CA ILE A 22 -8.00 -3.93 -7.20
C ILE A 22 -8.49 -5.31 -6.76
N PHE A 23 -7.79 -6.35 -7.18
CA PHE A 23 -8.06 -7.74 -6.77
C PHE A 23 -7.48 -8.02 -5.38
N GLU A 24 -6.27 -7.51 -5.13
CA GLU A 24 -5.62 -7.54 -3.83
C GLU A 24 -4.85 -6.25 -3.58
N GLN A 25 -5.13 -5.61 -2.43
CA GLN A 25 -4.44 -4.41 -1.98
C GLN A 25 -3.00 -4.74 -1.55
N PRO A 26 -2.07 -3.77 -1.57
CA PRO A 26 -0.79 -3.95 -0.91
C PRO A 26 -0.94 -4.00 0.61
N LYS A 27 -0.10 -4.79 1.27
CA LYS A 27 0.03 -4.76 2.72
C LYS A 27 0.52 -3.37 3.14
N GLN A 28 -0.21 -2.71 4.03
CA GLN A 28 0.08 -1.32 4.37
C GLN A 28 1.35 -1.15 5.22
N ARG A 29 1.71 -2.13 6.06
CA ARG A 29 2.84 -2.06 7.00
C ARG A 29 3.75 -3.28 6.90
N GLY A 30 4.96 -3.15 7.44
CA GLY A 30 5.97 -4.21 7.48
C GLY A 30 6.99 -4.15 6.33
N MET A 31 6.68 -3.43 5.25
CA MET A 31 7.63 -3.21 4.15
C MET A 31 8.62 -2.09 4.48
N ARG A 32 9.91 -2.33 4.27
CA ARG A 32 10.96 -1.30 4.42
C ARG A 32 11.34 -0.71 3.07
N PHE A 33 11.34 0.62 2.96
CA PHE A 33 11.89 1.32 1.81
C PHE A 33 13.43 1.34 1.89
N ARG A 34 14.09 1.28 0.74
CA ARG A 34 15.54 1.08 0.68
C ARG A 34 16.22 2.21 -0.07
N TYR A 35 17.33 2.71 0.47
CA TYR A 35 18.15 3.67 -0.27
C TYR A 35 18.98 2.96 -1.33
N LYS A 36 19.24 3.64 -2.45
CA LYS A 36 20.13 3.17 -3.52
C LYS A 36 21.48 2.68 -3.01
N CYS A 37 22.05 3.39 -2.03
CA CYS A 37 23.36 3.08 -1.45
C CYS A 37 23.38 1.83 -0.55
N GLU A 38 22.24 1.19 -0.25
CA GLU A 38 22.22 -0.06 0.53
C GLU A 38 22.74 -1.27 -0.26
N GLY A 39 22.85 -1.18 -1.59
CA GLY A 39 23.47 -2.21 -2.43
C GLY A 39 22.76 -3.56 -2.45
N ARG A 40 21.47 -3.60 -2.08
CA ARG A 40 20.61 -4.80 -2.07
C ARG A 40 19.33 -4.52 -2.84
N SER A 41 18.62 -5.59 -3.24
CA SER A 41 17.25 -5.46 -3.77
C SER A 41 16.38 -4.67 -2.79
N ALA A 42 15.50 -3.81 -3.32
CA ALA A 42 14.55 -3.01 -2.54
C ALA A 42 13.40 -3.86 -1.92
N GLY A 43 13.46 -5.18 -2.04
CA GLY A 43 12.46 -6.11 -1.55
C GLY A 43 11.29 -6.25 -2.52
N SER A 44 10.15 -6.71 -2.01
CA SER A 44 8.92 -6.85 -2.78
C SER A 44 7.74 -6.39 -1.93
N ILE A 45 6.85 -5.58 -2.49
CA ILE A 45 5.59 -5.15 -1.87
C ILE A 45 4.72 -6.40 -1.72
N PRO A 46 4.41 -6.84 -0.50
CA PRO A 46 3.51 -7.98 -0.30
C PRO A 46 2.05 -7.55 -0.49
N GLY A 47 1.21 -8.49 -0.89
CA GLY A 47 -0.24 -8.33 -0.89
C GLY A 47 -0.80 -8.35 0.54
N GLU A 48 -1.98 -7.78 0.73
CA GLU A 48 -2.67 -7.69 2.03
C GLU A 48 -2.90 -9.08 2.66
N LYS A 49 -3.13 -10.11 1.83
CA LYS A 49 -3.36 -11.49 2.29
C LYS A 49 -2.07 -12.30 2.39
N SER A 50 -0.92 -11.68 2.13
CA SER A 50 0.36 -12.36 2.10
C SER A 50 0.75 -12.82 3.50
N SER A 51 1.23 -14.06 3.57
CA SER A 51 1.77 -14.69 4.78
C SER A 51 3.16 -15.27 4.51
N ASP A 52 3.84 -15.73 5.54
CA ASP A 52 5.16 -16.35 5.40
C ASP A 52 5.13 -17.62 4.54
N ASN A 53 4.04 -18.39 4.64
CA ASN A 53 3.88 -19.66 3.91
C ASN A 53 3.23 -19.48 2.54
N ASN A 54 2.43 -18.42 2.36
CA ASN A 54 1.76 -18.13 1.09
C ASN A 54 1.94 -16.66 0.74
N ARG A 55 2.95 -16.38 -0.10
CA ARG A 55 3.26 -15.03 -0.54
C ARG A 55 2.33 -14.61 -1.67
N THR A 56 1.54 -13.59 -1.41
CA THR A 56 0.68 -12.94 -2.39
C THR A 56 1.19 -11.52 -2.66
N TYR A 57 0.67 -10.87 -3.70
CA TYR A 57 1.16 -9.60 -4.19
C TYR A 57 0.00 -8.67 -4.54
N PRO A 58 0.21 -7.35 -4.53
CA PRO A 58 -0.78 -6.42 -5.03
C PRO A 58 -1.17 -6.81 -6.45
N SER A 59 -2.47 -6.82 -6.73
CA SER A 59 -2.96 -7.28 -8.02
C SER A 59 -4.18 -6.52 -8.50
N LEU A 60 -4.25 -6.37 -9.82
CA LEU A 60 -5.33 -5.71 -10.53
C LEU A 60 -6.14 -6.75 -11.30
N GLN A 61 -7.46 -6.60 -11.32
CA GLN A 61 -8.35 -7.34 -12.20
C GLN A 61 -8.93 -6.41 -13.26
N ILE A 62 -8.91 -6.87 -14.51
CA ILE A 62 -9.53 -6.22 -15.65
C ILE A 62 -10.90 -6.85 -15.86
N LEU A 63 -11.94 -6.01 -15.95
CA LEU A 63 -13.32 -6.40 -16.12
C LEU A 63 -13.80 -6.01 -17.52
N ASN A 64 -14.70 -6.82 -18.07
CA ASN A 64 -15.38 -6.57 -19.34
C ASN A 64 -14.45 -6.29 -20.53
N TYR A 65 -13.25 -6.86 -20.52
CA TYR A 65 -12.29 -6.74 -21.61
C TYR A 65 -11.55 -8.06 -21.84
N CYS A 66 -11.46 -8.47 -23.10
CA CYS A 66 -10.71 -9.63 -23.55
C CYS A 66 -9.86 -9.19 -24.75
N GLY A 67 -8.61 -8.83 -24.48
CA GLY A 67 -7.71 -8.26 -25.47
C GLY A 67 -6.34 -7.96 -24.87
N LYS A 68 -5.41 -7.48 -25.70
CA LYS A 68 -4.11 -7.06 -25.20
C LYS A 68 -4.20 -5.67 -24.58
N GLY A 69 -3.32 -5.40 -23.64
CA GLY A 69 -3.19 -4.04 -23.12
C GLY A 69 -1.86 -3.86 -22.42
N LYS A 70 -1.71 -2.68 -21.82
CA LYS A 70 -0.53 -2.25 -21.12
C LYS A 70 -0.93 -1.66 -19.78
N VAL A 71 -0.26 -2.07 -18.71
CA VAL A 71 -0.46 -1.54 -17.37
C VAL A 71 0.78 -0.75 -16.96
N ARG A 72 0.54 0.42 -16.36
CA ARG A 72 1.57 1.25 -15.74
C ARG A 72 1.27 1.44 -14.26
N VAL A 73 2.29 1.36 -13.41
CA VAL A 73 2.15 1.62 -11.98
C VAL A 73 3.16 2.68 -11.54
N TYR A 74 2.65 3.74 -10.94
CA TYR A 74 3.43 4.87 -10.42
C TYR A 74 3.30 4.96 -8.90
N LEU A 75 4.27 5.62 -8.27
CA LEU A 75 4.17 6.03 -6.87
C LEU A 75 3.57 7.42 -6.79
N VAL A 76 2.55 7.59 -5.93
CA VAL A 76 1.89 8.89 -5.67
C VAL A 76 1.79 9.17 -4.17
N THR A 77 1.51 10.42 -3.81
CA THR A 77 1.31 10.86 -2.41
C THR A 77 0.10 10.18 -1.77
N LYS A 78 0.06 10.17 -0.44
CA LYS A 78 -1.03 9.57 0.35
C LYS A 78 -2.37 10.27 0.16
N ASN A 79 -2.36 11.60 0.07
CA ASN A 79 -3.55 12.45 0.09
C ASN A 79 -3.79 13.06 -1.29
N GLU A 80 -5.05 13.41 -1.56
CA GLU A 80 -5.45 14.21 -2.71
C GLU A 80 -5.02 15.68 -2.53
N PRO A 81 -4.65 16.38 -3.62
CA PRO A 81 -4.45 15.85 -4.98
C PRO A 81 -3.25 14.89 -5.04
N TYR A 82 -3.43 13.72 -5.67
CA TYR A 82 -2.38 12.69 -5.73
C TYR A 82 -1.22 13.16 -6.62
N ARG A 83 -0.14 13.62 -5.98
CA ARG A 83 1.08 14.09 -6.65
C ARG A 83 2.02 12.91 -6.94
N PRO A 84 2.78 12.91 -8.06
CA PRO A 84 3.89 11.98 -8.26
C PRO A 84 4.83 11.97 -7.07
N HIS A 85 5.12 10.80 -6.52
CA HIS A 85 6.00 10.67 -5.36
C HIS A 85 7.48 10.68 -5.80
N PRO A 86 8.41 11.29 -5.03
CA PRO A 86 9.84 11.35 -5.38
C PRO A 86 10.56 10.00 -5.30
N HIS A 87 10.01 9.01 -4.59
CA HIS A 87 10.59 7.65 -4.52
C HIS A 87 10.36 6.89 -5.83
N ASP A 88 11.27 5.97 -6.14
CA ASP A 88 11.22 5.13 -7.34
C ASP A 88 10.63 3.76 -7.04
N LEU A 89 9.76 3.29 -7.94
CA LEU A 89 9.42 1.88 -8.04
C LEU A 89 10.55 1.17 -8.79
N VAL A 90 11.10 0.11 -8.20
CA VAL A 90 12.22 -0.64 -8.75
C VAL A 90 11.93 -2.13 -8.71
N GLY A 91 12.49 -2.89 -9.64
CA GLY A 91 12.18 -4.31 -9.75
C GLY A 91 12.12 -4.79 -11.17
N LYS A 92 11.45 -5.92 -11.36
CA LYS A 92 11.18 -6.45 -12.70
C LYS A 92 10.21 -5.52 -13.44
N ASP A 93 10.49 -5.26 -14.71
CA ASP A 93 9.67 -4.42 -15.60
C ASP A 93 9.50 -2.95 -15.10
N CYS A 94 10.39 -2.51 -14.20
CA CYS A 94 10.48 -1.12 -13.77
C CYS A 94 11.52 -0.36 -14.59
N LYS A 95 11.14 0.84 -15.06
CA LYS A 95 12.02 1.80 -15.69
C LYS A 95 11.67 3.20 -15.19
N ASP A 96 12.67 4.04 -15.00
CA ASP A 96 12.45 5.46 -14.71
C ASP A 96 11.56 5.77 -13.48
N GLY A 97 11.51 4.85 -12.51
CA GLY A 97 10.75 4.98 -11.26
C GLY A 97 9.30 4.51 -11.33
N PHE A 98 8.87 3.90 -12.44
CA PHE A 98 7.53 3.32 -12.61
C PHE A 98 7.62 1.91 -13.22
N TYR A 99 6.58 1.11 -13.04
CA TYR A 99 6.43 -0.23 -13.63
C TYR A 99 5.61 -0.12 -14.92
N GLU A 100 6.01 -0.85 -15.96
CA GLU A 100 5.25 -0.97 -17.20
C GLU A 100 5.33 -2.41 -17.74
N ALA A 101 4.19 -3.02 -18.00
CA ALA A 101 4.13 -4.34 -18.62
C ALA A 101 2.92 -4.48 -19.54
N GLU A 102 3.06 -5.28 -20.59
CA GLU A 102 1.95 -5.68 -21.45
C GLU A 102 1.27 -6.95 -20.91
N PHE A 103 -0.02 -7.08 -21.18
CA PHE A 103 -0.82 -8.27 -20.87
C PHE A 103 -1.56 -8.75 -22.11
N GLY A 104 -1.77 -10.07 -22.18
CA GLY A 104 -2.51 -10.73 -23.25
C GLY A 104 -3.99 -10.95 -22.92
N PRO A 105 -4.78 -11.47 -23.89
CA PRO A 105 -6.23 -11.61 -23.79
C PRO A 105 -6.70 -12.55 -22.67
N ASP A 106 -5.91 -13.58 -22.35
CA ASP A 106 -6.30 -14.59 -21.35
C ASP A 106 -6.12 -14.10 -19.90
N ARG A 107 -5.35 -13.03 -19.70
CA ARG A 107 -4.88 -12.62 -18.38
C ARG A 107 -5.80 -11.56 -17.75
N LYS A 108 -6.81 -12.03 -17.03
CA LYS A 108 -7.77 -11.17 -16.31
C LYS A 108 -7.21 -10.54 -15.03
N VAL A 109 -6.25 -11.20 -14.38
CA VAL A 109 -5.62 -10.73 -13.14
C VAL A 109 -4.11 -10.55 -13.34
N ILE A 110 -3.62 -9.36 -13.02
CA ILE A 110 -2.22 -8.97 -13.13
C ILE A 110 -1.67 -8.74 -11.73
N ALA A 111 -0.76 -9.61 -11.30
CA ALA A 111 -0.07 -9.49 -10.03
C ALA A 111 1.27 -8.78 -10.22
N PHE A 112 1.55 -7.79 -9.37
CA PHE A 112 2.74 -6.96 -9.42
C PHE A 112 3.83 -7.51 -8.49
N GLN A 113 4.51 -8.55 -8.96
CA GLN A 113 5.56 -9.23 -8.19
C GLN A 113 6.91 -8.51 -8.33
N ASN A 114 7.82 -8.74 -7.38
CA ASN A 114 9.19 -8.22 -7.41
C ASN A 114 9.28 -6.68 -7.50
N LEU A 115 8.27 -5.97 -7.00
CA LEU A 115 8.26 -4.52 -6.91
C LEU A 115 8.78 -4.05 -5.56
N GLY A 116 9.91 -3.36 -5.53
CA GLY A 116 10.45 -2.68 -4.36
C GLY A 116 10.30 -1.16 -4.44
N ILE A 117 10.45 -0.49 -3.31
CA ILE A 117 10.42 0.98 -3.23
C ILE A 117 11.81 1.48 -2.86
N GLN A 118 12.44 2.16 -3.82
CA GLN A 118 13.72 2.82 -3.63
C GLN A 118 13.48 4.25 -3.17
N CYS A 119 13.79 4.52 -1.90
CA CYS A 119 13.59 5.84 -1.31
C CYS A 119 14.75 6.80 -1.60
N VAL A 120 14.41 8.06 -1.83
CA VAL A 120 15.36 9.17 -1.98
C VAL A 120 15.57 9.90 -0.66
N ARG A 121 16.68 10.62 -0.51
CA ARG A 121 16.89 11.49 0.65
C ARG A 121 16.16 12.82 0.44
N ARG A 122 15.87 13.52 1.53
CA ARG A 122 15.19 14.84 1.49
C ARG A 122 15.84 15.84 0.53
N ARG A 123 17.18 15.87 0.48
CA ARG A 123 17.95 16.73 -0.43
C ARG A 123 17.78 16.42 -1.92
N GLU A 124 17.36 15.20 -2.25
CA GLU A 124 17.18 14.71 -3.63
C GLU A 124 15.72 14.85 -4.11
N VAL A 125 14.79 15.23 -3.23
CA VAL A 125 13.35 15.30 -3.55
C VAL A 125 13.06 16.26 -4.69
N LYS A 126 13.69 17.44 -4.68
CA LYS A 126 13.47 18.46 -5.72
C LYS A 126 13.86 17.92 -7.10
N ASP A 127 15.05 17.34 -7.21
CA ASP A 127 15.57 16.81 -8.46
C ASP A 127 14.73 15.63 -8.95
N ALA A 128 14.31 14.73 -8.03
CA ALA A 128 13.44 13.61 -8.36
C ALA A 128 12.09 14.08 -8.93
N ILE A 129 11.45 15.08 -8.31
CA ILE A 129 10.18 15.63 -8.80
C ILE A 129 10.35 16.30 -10.17
N VAL A 130 11.42 17.08 -10.37
CA VAL A 130 11.71 17.68 -11.68
C VAL A 130 11.89 16.60 -12.76
N GLN A 131 12.59 15.51 -12.45
CA GLN A 131 12.71 14.38 -13.38
C GLN A 131 11.36 13.75 -13.72
N ARG A 132 10.43 13.63 -12.77
CA ARG A 132 9.06 13.15 -13.04
C ARG A 132 8.32 14.07 -13.99
N MET A 133 8.44 15.39 -13.82
CA MET A 133 7.85 16.37 -14.74
C MET A 133 8.42 16.26 -16.16
N THR A 134 9.75 16.21 -16.29
CA THR A 134 10.43 16.11 -17.60
C THR A 134 10.01 14.85 -18.35
N ARG A 135 9.70 13.77 -17.62
CA ARG A 135 9.23 12.50 -18.18
C ARG A 135 7.73 12.43 -18.43
N GLY A 136 6.98 13.50 -18.14
CA GLY A 136 5.53 13.52 -18.26
C GLY A 136 4.80 12.60 -17.28
N ILE A 137 5.45 12.24 -16.16
CA ILE A 137 4.85 11.38 -15.12
C ILE A 137 4.02 12.28 -14.20
N ASN A 138 2.75 12.47 -14.55
CA ASN A 138 1.77 13.20 -13.74
C ASN A 138 0.36 12.61 -13.95
N PRO A 139 0.05 11.46 -13.33
CA PRO A 139 -1.17 10.70 -13.63
C PRO A 139 -2.48 11.45 -13.30
N PHE A 140 -2.41 12.52 -12.50
CA PHE A 140 -3.55 13.34 -12.09
C PHE A 140 -3.44 14.81 -12.54
N THR A 141 -2.51 15.12 -13.45
CA THR A 141 -2.34 16.47 -14.03
C THR A 141 -2.26 17.59 -12.98
N VAL A 142 -1.58 17.31 -11.86
CA VAL A 142 -1.40 18.29 -10.78
C VAL A 142 -0.56 19.48 -11.30
N PRO A 143 -0.94 20.75 -11.01
CA PRO A 143 -0.18 21.92 -11.41
C PRO A 143 1.28 21.91 -10.95
N ARG A 144 2.17 22.46 -11.77
CA ARG A 144 3.62 22.43 -11.54
C ARG A 144 4.01 23.10 -10.21
N GLU A 145 3.32 24.18 -9.84
CA GLU A 145 3.56 24.96 -8.64
C GLU A 145 3.34 24.10 -7.38
N GLN A 146 2.28 23.30 -7.36
CA GLN A 146 1.97 22.38 -6.25
C GLN A 146 2.95 21.22 -6.17
N LEU A 147 3.49 20.77 -7.30
CA LEU A 147 4.49 19.72 -7.32
C LEU A 147 5.84 20.19 -6.77
N LEU A 148 6.19 21.47 -6.96
CA LEU A 148 7.43 22.07 -6.46
C LEU A 148 7.43 22.40 -4.96
N GLN A 149 6.30 22.20 -4.25
CA GLN A 149 6.19 22.30 -2.79
C GLN A 149 6.85 21.08 -2.11
N THR A 150 8.18 20.95 -2.27
CA THR A 150 8.94 19.76 -1.86
C THR A 150 8.91 19.46 -0.35
N GLU A 151 8.56 20.46 0.47
CA GLU A 151 8.50 20.33 1.94
C GLU A 151 7.34 19.46 2.42
N GLU A 152 6.23 19.43 1.66
CA GLU A 152 4.98 18.75 2.01
C GLU A 152 4.98 17.24 1.72
N TYR A 153 5.98 16.72 1.00
CA TYR A 153 6.06 15.29 0.70
C TYR A 153 6.42 14.49 1.96
N ASP A 154 5.52 13.60 2.37
CA ASP A 154 5.81 12.59 3.40
C ASP A 154 6.55 11.40 2.79
N LEU A 155 7.85 11.31 3.07
CA LEU A 155 8.72 10.27 2.52
C LEU A 155 8.51 8.89 3.16
N ASN A 156 7.67 8.77 4.20
CA ASN A 156 7.41 7.52 4.90
C ASN A 156 6.15 6.81 4.42
N VAL A 157 5.45 7.37 3.43
CA VAL A 157 4.21 6.78 2.91
C VAL A 157 4.06 7.04 1.42
N VAL A 158 3.61 6.01 0.70
CA VAL A 158 3.30 6.10 -0.74
C VAL A 158 1.99 5.39 -1.03
N ARG A 159 1.39 5.65 -2.19
CA ARG A 159 0.34 4.80 -2.77
C ARG A 159 0.75 4.37 -4.17
N LEU A 160 0.26 3.22 -4.63
CA LEU A 160 0.39 2.79 -6.02
C LEU A 160 -0.76 3.41 -6.81
N CYS A 161 -0.45 4.12 -7.89
CA CYS A 161 -1.41 4.57 -8.90
C CYS A 161 -1.28 3.67 -10.12
N ILE A 162 -2.35 2.96 -10.46
CA ILE A 162 -2.39 1.96 -11.53
C ILE A 162 -3.18 2.56 -12.69
N GLN A 163 -2.54 2.64 -13.86
CA GLN A 163 -3.16 3.08 -15.11
C GLN A 163 -3.13 1.94 -16.12
N VAL A 164 -4.25 1.72 -16.81
CA VAL A 164 -4.37 0.68 -17.83
C VAL A 164 -4.72 1.31 -19.17
N TYR A 165 -4.02 0.85 -20.21
CA TYR A 165 -4.22 1.23 -21.60
C TYR A 165 -4.60 -0.03 -22.38
N LEU A 166 -5.76 -0.01 -23.02
CA LEU A 166 -6.27 -1.11 -23.84
C LEU A 166 -5.80 -0.92 -25.29
N GLN A 167 -5.59 -2.04 -25.98
CA GLN A 167 -5.25 -2.01 -27.40
C GLN A 167 -6.46 -1.59 -28.23
N ASP A 168 -6.25 -0.69 -29.19
CA ASP A 168 -7.22 -0.28 -30.21
C ASP A 168 -7.16 -1.19 -31.45
N GLU A 169 -8.07 -0.96 -32.40
CA GLU A 169 -8.18 -1.74 -33.65
C GLU A 169 -6.93 -1.66 -34.52
N ASN A 170 -6.15 -0.58 -34.39
CA ASN A 170 -4.90 -0.36 -35.12
C ASN A 170 -3.69 -0.97 -34.41
N GLY A 171 -3.90 -1.65 -33.28
CA GLY A 171 -2.86 -2.28 -32.48
C GLY A 171 -2.13 -1.36 -31.50
N HIS A 172 -2.52 -0.08 -31.39
CA HIS A 172 -1.91 0.88 -30.47
C HIS A 172 -2.62 0.90 -29.11
N TYR A 173 -1.89 1.26 -28.04
CA TYR A 173 -2.43 1.34 -26.68
C TYR A 173 -2.97 2.73 -26.36
N THR A 174 -4.08 3.13 -26.99
CA THR A 174 -4.63 4.49 -26.92
C THR A 174 -5.78 4.64 -25.93
N ARG A 175 -6.57 3.57 -25.72
CA ARG A 175 -7.76 3.62 -24.86
C ARG A 175 -7.38 3.51 -23.38
N GLN A 176 -7.29 4.64 -22.70
CA GLN A 176 -6.95 4.72 -21.29
C GLN A 176 -8.18 4.51 -20.39
N LEU A 177 -8.03 3.67 -19.36
CA LEU A 177 -9.01 3.51 -18.28
C LEU A 177 -8.74 4.48 -17.12
N ASN A 178 -9.76 4.72 -16.29
CA ASN A 178 -9.64 5.56 -15.11
C ASN A 178 -8.52 5.04 -14.17
N PRO A 179 -7.57 5.90 -13.75
CA PRO A 179 -6.53 5.51 -12.81
C PRO A 179 -7.12 5.06 -11.47
N ILE A 180 -6.56 4.01 -10.88
CA ILE A 180 -6.96 3.54 -9.54
C ILE A 180 -5.79 3.67 -8.58
N VAL A 181 -6.08 4.13 -7.36
CA VAL A 181 -5.08 4.30 -6.31
C VAL A 181 -5.29 3.26 -5.21
N THR A 182 -4.22 2.59 -4.80
CA THR A 182 -4.26 1.57 -3.74
C THR A 182 -4.29 2.16 -2.35
N ASN A 183 -4.47 1.30 -1.34
CA ASN A 183 -4.17 1.61 0.05
C ASN A 183 -2.72 2.11 0.22
N PRO A 184 -2.45 2.96 1.24
CA PRO A 184 -1.12 3.49 1.49
C PRO A 184 -0.17 2.41 1.99
N ILE A 185 1.08 2.51 1.56
CA ILE A 185 2.20 1.66 1.99
C ILE A 185 3.12 2.54 2.84
N TYR A 186 3.37 2.09 4.05
CA TYR A 186 4.11 2.81 5.08
C TYR A 186 5.52 2.22 5.25
N ASP A 187 6.54 3.07 5.33
CA ASP A 187 7.92 2.63 5.55
C ASP A 187 8.08 2.07 6.97
N ASN A 188 8.47 0.79 7.05
CA ASN A 188 8.71 0.11 8.31
C ASN A 188 9.99 0.60 9.03
N ARG A 189 10.83 1.42 8.39
CA ARG A 189 12.01 2.02 9.04
C ARG A 189 11.66 3.23 9.91
N ALA A 190 10.58 3.94 9.60
CA ALA A 190 10.18 5.15 10.32
C ALA A 190 9.32 4.81 11.55
N PRO A 191 9.66 5.32 12.77
CA PRO A 191 9.01 4.87 14.01
C PRO A 191 7.50 5.13 14.11
N ASN A 192 6.98 6.18 13.48
CA ASN A 192 5.55 6.49 13.42
C ASN A 192 4.77 5.57 12.47
N THR A 193 5.45 4.94 11.53
CA THR A 193 4.86 4.12 10.46
C THR A 193 5.22 2.64 10.58
N ALA A 194 6.14 2.29 11.47
CA ALA A 194 6.56 0.93 11.74
C ALA A 194 5.39 0.03 12.21
N GLU A 195 5.50 -1.25 11.91
CA GLU A 195 4.63 -2.28 12.45
C GLU A 195 4.97 -2.50 13.93
N LEU A 196 3.96 -2.41 14.80
CA LEU A 196 4.16 -2.60 16.24
C LEU A 196 4.40 -4.08 16.54
N ARG A 197 5.50 -4.38 17.23
CA ARG A 197 5.87 -5.75 17.58
C ARG A 197 6.39 -5.83 19.01
N ILE A 198 5.74 -6.68 19.81
CA ILE A 198 6.25 -7.10 21.11
C ILE A 198 7.27 -8.22 20.87
N CYS A 199 8.51 -8.00 21.28
CA CYS A 199 9.60 -8.95 21.14
C CYS A 199 9.63 -9.94 22.30
N ARG A 200 9.54 -9.44 23.54
CA ARG A 200 9.59 -10.24 24.77
C ARG A 200 8.77 -9.61 25.88
N VAL A 201 8.31 -10.46 26.79
CA VAL A 201 7.58 -10.09 28.00
C VAL A 201 8.18 -10.86 29.17
N ASN A 202 8.35 -10.24 30.33
CA ASN A 202 8.84 -10.93 31.53
C ASN A 202 7.78 -11.83 32.19
N ARG A 203 6.49 -11.47 32.09
CA ARG A 203 5.35 -12.16 32.69
C ARG A 203 4.17 -12.28 31.72
N ASN A 204 3.65 -13.48 31.53
CA ASN A 204 2.52 -13.79 30.65
C ASN A 204 1.23 -14.15 31.41
N SER A 205 1.24 -14.03 32.73
CA SER A 205 0.09 -14.25 33.62
C SER A 205 0.18 -13.28 34.80
N GLY A 206 -0.97 -12.95 35.39
CA GLY A 206 -1.08 -12.04 36.53
C GLY A 206 -2.37 -12.26 37.31
N SER A 207 -2.53 -11.53 38.40
CA SER A 207 -3.75 -11.55 39.21
C SER A 207 -4.90 -10.84 38.50
N VAL A 208 -6.13 -11.37 38.63
CA VAL A 208 -7.35 -10.69 38.15
C VAL A 208 -7.57 -9.32 38.80
N LYS A 209 -6.93 -9.05 39.96
CA LYS A 209 -6.99 -7.74 40.62
C LYS A 209 -6.16 -6.67 39.91
N GLY A 210 -5.31 -7.04 38.94
CA GLY A 210 -4.32 -6.13 38.35
C GLY A 210 -3.21 -5.76 39.33
N GLY A 211 -2.35 -4.81 38.94
CA GLY A 211 -1.26 -4.30 39.78
C GLY A 211 0.09 -5.00 39.58
N ASP A 212 0.18 -6.01 38.71
CA ASP A 212 1.45 -6.67 38.39
C ASP A 212 2.31 -5.79 37.49
N GLU A 213 3.59 -5.62 37.85
CA GLU A 213 4.57 -4.96 37.00
C GLU A 213 5.05 -5.88 35.87
N ILE A 214 4.89 -5.39 34.64
CA ILE A 214 5.28 -6.07 33.40
C ILE A 214 6.34 -5.23 32.68
N PHE A 215 7.39 -5.91 32.26
CA PHE A 215 8.42 -5.39 31.36
C PHE A 215 8.18 -5.93 29.96
N LEU A 216 7.93 -5.02 29.01
CA LEU A 216 7.75 -5.31 27.59
C LEU A 216 8.97 -4.82 26.83
N LEU A 217 9.60 -5.71 26.07
CA LEU A 217 10.56 -5.33 25.05
C LEU A 217 9.83 -5.33 23.72
N CYS A 218 9.84 -4.19 23.02
CA CYS A 218 9.21 -4.00 21.71
C CYS A 218 10.19 -3.38 20.72
N ASP A 219 9.81 -3.39 19.44
CA ASP A 219 10.49 -2.59 18.42
C ASP A 219 10.35 -1.08 18.73
N LYS A 220 11.10 -0.24 18.03
CA LYS A 220 11.15 1.20 18.29
C LYS A 220 9.77 1.84 18.11
N VAL A 221 9.24 2.46 19.17
CA VAL A 221 7.94 3.17 19.19
C VAL A 221 8.12 4.65 19.54
N GLN A 222 7.07 5.45 19.30
CA GLN A 222 7.02 6.83 19.76
C GLN A 222 6.43 6.90 21.17
N LYS A 223 7.19 7.45 22.12
CA LYS A 223 6.83 7.47 23.55
C LYS A 223 5.48 8.16 23.86
N ASP A 224 5.08 9.12 23.02
CA ASP A 224 3.89 9.95 23.23
C ASP A 224 2.68 9.43 22.42
N ASP A 225 2.88 8.42 21.57
CA ASP A 225 1.87 7.82 20.68
C ASP A 225 1.96 6.28 20.77
N ILE A 226 1.88 5.76 21.99
CA ILE A 226 1.89 4.32 22.23
C ILE A 226 1.06 3.96 23.47
N GLU A 227 0.26 2.91 23.39
CA GLU A 227 -0.47 2.33 24.52
C GLU A 227 -0.41 0.80 24.48
N VAL A 228 -0.49 0.18 25.66
CA VAL A 228 -0.62 -1.28 25.80
C VAL A 228 -2.08 -1.57 26.10
N ARG A 229 -2.72 -2.36 25.24
CA ARG A 229 -4.13 -2.71 25.38
C ARG A 229 -4.31 -4.20 25.65
N PHE A 230 -4.86 -4.51 26.82
CA PHE A 230 -5.34 -5.85 27.16
C PHE A 230 -6.79 -5.99 26.69
N PHE A 231 -7.13 -7.12 26.06
CA PHE A 231 -8.49 -7.40 25.61
C PHE A 231 -8.77 -8.90 25.66
N CYS A 232 -10.05 -9.26 25.79
CA CYS A 232 -10.56 -10.63 25.72
C CYS A 232 -11.67 -10.68 24.66
N SER A 233 -11.52 -11.53 23.64
CA SER A 233 -12.55 -11.75 22.63
C SER A 233 -13.46 -12.90 23.05
N MET A 234 -14.53 -12.60 23.80
CA MET A 234 -15.56 -13.60 24.08
C MET A 234 -16.42 -13.78 22.83
N ALA A 235 -16.39 -14.97 22.20
CA ALA A 235 -17.24 -15.29 21.07
C ALA A 235 -18.73 -15.25 21.49
N GLY A 236 -19.53 -14.35 20.90
CA GLY A 236 -21.00 -14.46 20.91
C GLY A 236 -21.82 -13.58 21.89
N ARG A 237 -21.29 -12.47 22.45
CA ARG A 237 -22.12 -11.50 23.20
C ARG A 237 -21.85 -10.04 22.80
N PRO A 238 -22.85 -9.14 22.86
CA PRO A 238 -22.64 -7.72 22.57
C PRO A 238 -21.66 -7.15 23.59
N LYS A 239 -20.65 -6.43 23.07
CA LYS A 239 -19.54 -5.73 23.73
C LYS A 239 -19.79 -5.43 25.22
N ALA A 240 -19.21 -6.26 26.09
CA ALA A 240 -18.94 -5.83 27.48
C ALA A 240 -17.96 -4.64 27.45
N PRO A 241 -18.00 -3.72 28.43
CA PRO A 241 -17.11 -2.58 28.46
C PRO A 241 -15.67 -3.07 28.44
N SER A 242 -14.93 -2.69 27.39
CA SER A 242 -13.50 -2.95 27.33
C SER A 242 -12.84 -2.36 28.57
N PRO A 243 -11.96 -3.09 29.28
CA PRO A 243 -11.15 -2.46 30.33
C PRO A 243 -10.46 -1.23 29.75
N ARG A 244 -10.50 -0.12 30.50
CA ARG A 244 -9.92 1.16 30.06
C ARG A 244 -8.45 0.95 29.73
N PRO A 245 -7.92 1.47 28.61
CA PRO A 245 -6.48 1.49 28.39
C PRO A 245 -5.83 2.25 29.55
N MET A 246 -4.84 1.63 30.21
CA MET A 246 -4.08 2.27 31.28
C MET A 246 -2.64 2.49 30.80
N PHE A 247 -2.11 3.68 31.12
CA PHE A 247 -1.01 4.36 30.45
C PHE A 247 0.36 3.63 30.45
N ILE A 248 0.92 3.57 29.23
CA ILE A 248 2.31 3.75 28.75
C ILE A 248 3.50 3.19 29.56
N ALA A 249 4.18 2.18 29.02
CA ALA A 249 5.63 2.02 29.18
C ALA A 249 6.39 2.76 28.07
N LYS A 250 7.26 3.67 28.49
CA LYS A 250 8.23 4.34 27.63
C LYS A 250 9.21 3.31 27.06
N SER A 251 9.30 3.20 25.73
CA SER A 251 10.51 2.64 25.13
C SER A 251 11.66 3.62 25.35
N LEU A 252 12.44 3.39 26.40
CA LEU A 252 13.67 4.12 26.65
C LEU A 252 14.79 3.36 25.95
N SER A 253 15.36 3.98 24.92
CA SER A 253 16.66 3.57 24.39
C SER A 253 17.64 3.36 25.54
N SER A 254 18.11 2.13 25.69
CA SER A 254 19.29 1.67 26.44
C SER A 254 19.53 2.11 27.90
N SER A 255 18.75 2.98 28.54
CA SER A 255 19.16 3.51 29.86
C SER A 255 18.06 3.88 30.87
N SER A 256 16.80 3.47 30.71
CA SER A 256 15.83 3.46 31.84
C SER A 256 14.51 2.74 31.49
N LEU A 257 14.37 1.43 31.70
CA LEU A 257 13.06 0.78 31.53
C LEU A 257 12.12 1.19 32.67
N ARG A 258 10.88 1.62 32.37
CA ARG A 258 9.81 1.77 33.36
C ARG A 258 8.75 0.67 33.15
N PRO A 259 8.27 0.00 34.21
CA PRO A 259 7.30 -1.08 34.09
C PRO A 259 5.90 -0.58 33.68
N THR A 260 5.16 -1.41 32.94
CA THR A 260 3.71 -1.28 32.73
C THR A 260 2.98 -2.00 33.87
N ILE A 261 1.89 -1.44 34.38
CA ILE A 261 1.08 -2.07 35.43
C ILE A 261 -0.14 -2.77 34.79
N THR A 262 -0.42 -4.03 35.15
CA THR A 262 -1.61 -4.73 34.64
C THR A 262 -2.91 -4.08 35.13
N PRO A 263 -3.91 -3.90 34.25
CA PRO A 263 -5.24 -3.48 34.69
C PRO A 263 -5.95 -4.63 35.43
N PRO A 264 -6.91 -4.33 36.33
CA PRO A 264 -7.84 -5.35 36.84
C PRO A 264 -8.66 -5.94 35.70
N TYR A 265 -9.02 -7.23 35.84
CA TYR A 265 -9.88 -7.97 34.91
C TYR A 265 -11.36 -7.63 35.13
#